data_AF-A0AAU3NA05-F1
#
_entry.id   AF-A0AAU3NA05-F1
#
_cell.length_a   1.000
_cell.length_b   1.000
_cell.length_c   1.000
_cell.angle_alpha   90.00
_cell.angle_beta   90.00
_cell.angle_gamma   90.00
#
_symmetry.space_group_name_H-M   'P 1'
#
loop_
_entity.id
_entity.type
_entity.pdbx_description
1 polymer ?
#
loop_
_entity_poly.entity_id
_entity_poly.type
_entity_poly.pdbx_seq_one_letter_code
_entity_poly.pdbx_strand_id
1 'polypeptide(L)' 'MEEEVKAAAEKGQSVAYTVVPQYRTDTSKVPYKFVLTARGYYKSGFAALSDSMTVYNTYGPAGANLGDVLK' A
#
# COMPACT_ATOMS: atom_id res chain seq x y z
N MET A 1 -2.39 4.09 7.18
CA MET A 1 -1.01 3.91 6.71
C MET A 1 -0.36 5.17 6.15
N GLU A 2 -0.86 5.85 5.09
CA GLU A 2 -0.17 7.07 4.58
C GLU A 2 -0.02 8.17 5.65
N GLU A 3 -1.07 8.40 6.45
CA GLU A 3 -1.03 9.33 7.58
C GLU A 3 -0.02 8.89 8.66
N GLU A 4 0.10 7.60 8.92
CA GLU A 4 1.05 7.05 9.91
C GLU A 4 2.49 7.18 9.42
N VAL A 5 2.74 6.95 8.13
CA VAL A 5 4.04 7.19 7.48
C VAL A 5 4.41 8.67 7.60
N LYS A 6 3.48 9.57 7.31
CA LYS A 6 3.69 11.02 7.45
C LYS A 6 3.99 11.41 8.90
N ALA A 7 3.20 10.92 9.85
CA ALA A 7 3.42 11.19 11.27
C ALA A 7 4.76 10.62 11.78
N ALA A 8 5.20 9.45 11.29
CA ALA A 8 6.50 8.89 11.63
C ALA A 8 7.66 9.73 11.06
N ALA A 9 7.53 10.21 9.81
CA ALA A 9 8.49 11.11 9.19
C ALA A 9 8.60 12.45 9.94
N GLU A 10 7.47 13.03 10.34
CA GLU A 10 7.42 14.26 11.15
C GLU A 10 8.09 14.09 12.54
N LYS A 11 8.06 12.87 13.09
CA LYS A 11 8.79 12.49 14.31
C LYS A 11 10.28 12.22 14.08
N GLY A 12 10.80 12.44 12.87
CA GLY A 12 12.22 12.28 12.53
C GLY A 12 12.63 10.85 12.19
N GLN A 13 11.70 9.96 11.88
CA GLN A 13 12.03 8.61 11.38
C GLN A 13 12.28 8.64 9.86
N SER A 14 13.23 7.84 9.40
CA SER A 14 13.30 7.44 7.99
C SER A 14 12.36 6.27 7.77
N VAL A 15 11.41 6.40 6.84
CA VAL A 15 10.37 5.40 6.62
C VAL A 15 10.57 4.70 5.28
N ALA A 16 10.72 3.37 5.32
CA ALA A 16 10.61 2.51 4.16
C ALA A 16 9.13 2.16 3.96
N TYR A 17 8.54 2.62 2.86
CA TYR A 17 7.14 2.39 2.50
C TYR A 17 7.08 1.66 1.16
N THR A 18 6.37 0.53 1.11
CA THR A 18 6.26 -0.30 -0.10
C THR A 18 4.82 -0.65 -0.37
N VAL A 19 4.42 -0.51 -1.64
CA VAL A 19 3.09 -0.85 -2.14
C VAL A 19 3.24 -1.92 -3.20
N VAL A 20 2.66 -3.09 -2.95
CA VAL A 20 2.70 -4.24 -3.86
C VAL A 20 1.31 -4.50 -4.43
N PRO A 21 1.09 -4.30 -5.73
CA PRO A 21 -0.17 -4.67 -6.37
C PRO A 21 -0.30 -6.19 -6.44
N GLN A 22 -1.51 -6.70 -6.27
CA GLN A 22 -1.83 -8.13 -6.38
C GLN A 22 -2.86 -8.32 -7.47
N TYR A 23 -2.53 -9.20 -8.41
CA TYR A 23 -3.34 -9.53 -9.58
C TYR A 23 -3.92 -10.93 -9.44
N ARG A 24 -5.13 -11.15 -9.99
CA ARG A 24 -5.75 -12.49 -9.95
C ARG A 24 -5.05 -13.46 -10.90
N THR A 25 -4.55 -12.93 -12.02
CA THR A 25 -3.80 -13.62 -13.05
C THR A 25 -2.69 -12.71 -13.57
N ASP A 26 -1.69 -13.28 -14.22
CA ASP A 26 -0.62 -12.58 -14.94
C ASP A 26 -1.12 -11.67 -16.07
N THR A 27 -2.27 -11.98 -16.65
CA THR A 27 -2.92 -11.20 -17.70
C THR A 27 -3.81 -10.06 -17.19
N SER A 28 -4.09 -10.01 -15.89
CA SER A 28 -4.94 -8.97 -15.31
C SER A 28 -4.24 -7.60 -15.41
N LYS A 29 -4.85 -6.64 -16.10
CA LYS A 29 -4.30 -5.27 -16.18
C LYS A 29 -4.50 -4.46 -14.91
N VAL A 30 -5.38 -4.92 -14.02
CA VAL A 30 -5.77 -4.20 -12.82
C VAL A 30 -5.62 -5.09 -11.59
N PRO A 31 -4.97 -4.60 -10.52
CA PRO A 31 -4.85 -5.33 -9.27
C PRO A 31 -6.18 -5.35 -8.53
N TYR A 32 -6.53 -6.50 -7.96
CA TYR A 32 -7.73 -6.67 -7.15
C TYR A 32 -7.52 -6.23 -5.69
N LYS A 33 -6.25 -6.13 -5.25
CA LYS A 33 -5.86 -5.56 -3.96
C LYS A 33 -4.42 -5.05 -4.00
N PHE A 34 -4.07 -4.27 -2.99
CA PHE A 34 -2.73 -3.78 -2.73
C PHE A 34 -2.30 -4.22 -1.33
N VAL A 35 -1.06 -4.66 -1.19
CA VAL A 35 -0.42 -4.91 0.10
C VAL A 35 0.54 -3.76 0.36
N LEU A 36 0.30 -3.02 1.44
CA LEU A 36 1.08 -1.87 1.83
C LEU A 36 1.87 -2.25 3.08
N THR A 37 3.14 -1.91 3.11
CA THR A 37 4.02 -2.13 4.27
C THR A 37 4.79 -0.87 4.58
N ALA A 38 4.88 -0.54 5.87
CA ALA A 38 5.60 0.63 6.35
C ALA A 38 6.52 0.24 7.52
N ARG A 39 7.80 0.62 7.42
CA ARG A 39 8.77 0.48 8.51
C ARG A 39 9.51 1.79 8.73
N GLY A 40 9.39 2.34 9.92
CA GLY A 40 10.06 3.59 10.31
C GLY A 40 11.21 3.32 11.27
N TYR A 41 12.36 3.95 10.99
CA TYR A 41 13.59 3.79 11.75
C TYR A 41 14.11 5.16 12.19
N TYR A 42 14.55 5.25 13.45
CA TYR A 42 15.35 6.39 13.90
C TYR A 42 16.81 6.24 13.45
N LYS A 43 17.60 7.32 13.53
CA LYS A 43 19.06 7.28 13.29
C LYS A 43 19.79 6.27 14.18
N SER A 44 19.23 5.94 15.35
CA SER A 44 19.74 4.90 16.25
C SER A 44 19.51 3.47 15.73
N GLY A 45 18.76 3.28 14.64
CA GLY A 45 18.37 1.98 14.09
C GLY A 45 17.14 1.35 14.76
N PHE A 46 16.60 1.95 15.83
CA PHE A 46 15.38 1.47 16.47
C PHE A 46 14.16 1.65 15.55
N ALA A 47 13.40 0.56 15.36
CA ALA A 47 12.17 0.58 14.58
C ALA A 47 10.97 0.92 15.47
N ALA A 48 10.24 2.00 15.15
CA ALA A 48 9.09 2.45 15.93
C ALA A 48 7.77 2.38 15.18
N LEU A 49 7.78 2.56 13.86
CA LEU A 49 6.67 2.21 12.98
C LEU A 49 6.96 0.84 12.36
N SER A 50 6.03 -0.10 12.50
CA SER A 50 6.03 -1.38 11.79
C SER A 50 4.60 -1.79 11.55
N ASP A 51 4.08 -1.51 10.36
CA ASP A 51 2.70 -1.82 10.02
C ASP A 51 2.58 -2.44 8.62
N SER A 52 1.53 -3.23 8.43
CA SER A 52 1.19 -3.89 7.18
C SER A 52 -0.32 -3.90 7.00
N MET A 53 -0.81 -3.35 5.89
CA MET A 53 -2.24 -3.34 5.57
C MET A 53 -2.53 -3.88 4.17
N THR A 54 -3.76 -4.38 3.99
CA THR A 54 -4.29 -4.77 2.69
C THR A 54 -5.44 -3.84 2.32
N VAL A 55 -5.37 -3.24 1.14
CA VAL A 55 -6.44 -2.41 0.58
C VAL A 55 -7.04 -3.14 -0.62
N TYR A 56 -8.32 -3.47 -0.53
CA TYR A 56 -9.04 -4.10 -1.63
C TYR A 56 -9.45 -3.05 -2.66
N ASN A 57 -9.22 -3.33 -3.94
CA ASN A 57 -9.64 -2.46 -5.02
C ASN A 57 -11.09 -2.78 -5.39
N THR A 58 -12.04 -2.20 -4.67
CA THR A 58 -13.49 -2.41 -4.87
C THR A 58 -14.12 -1.17 -5.51
N TYR A 59 -14.00 -1.02 -6.82
CA TYR A 59 -14.77 0.01 -7.54
C TYR A 59 -16.15 -0.52 -7.94
N GLY A 60 -17.19 -0.03 -7.24
CA GLY A 60 -18.62 -0.11 -7.60
C GLY A 60 -19.37 -1.44 -7.33
N PRO A 61 -20.69 -1.39 -7.01
CA PRO A 61 -21.53 -2.57 -6.72
C PRO A 61 -21.74 -3.54 -7.91
N ALA A 62 -21.14 -3.26 -9.05
CA ALA A 62 -21.30 -4.03 -10.29
C ALA A 62 -20.01 -4.72 -10.78
N GLY A 63 -18.94 -4.78 -9.98
CA GLY A 63 -17.82 -5.71 -10.23
C GLY A 63 -17.12 -5.54 -11.58
N ALA A 64 -17.13 -4.34 -12.17
CA ALA A 64 -16.39 -4.08 -13.40
C ALA A 64 -14.88 -4.06 -13.10
N ASN A 65 -14.12 -4.92 -13.78
CA ASN A 65 -12.66 -4.85 -13.75
C ASN A 65 -12.26 -3.50 -14.37
N LEU A 66 -11.45 -2.68 -13.67
CA LEU A 66 -10.92 -1.44 -14.24
C LEU A 66 -10.12 -1.68 -15.56
N GLY A 67 -9.68 -2.92 -15.82
CA GLY A 67 -9.06 -3.33 -17.08
C GLY A 67 -10.01 -3.25 -18.29
N ASP A 68 -11.32 -3.24 -18.04
CA ASP A 68 -12.38 -3.06 -19.04
C ASP A 68 -12.75 -1.58 -19.25
N VAL A 69 -12.39 -0.70 -18.30
CA VAL A 69 -12.75 0.73 -18.30
C VAL A 69 -11.73 1.58 -19.05
N LEU A 70 -10.47 1.13 -19.14
CA LEU A 70 -9.44 1.79 -19.94
C LEU A 70 -9.38 1.18 -21.36
N LYS A 71 -10.14 1.78 -22.29
CA LYS A 71 -9.96 1.62 -23.75
C LYS A 71 -9.51 2.95 -24.36
#